data_AF-A0A967C5G0-F1
#
_entry.id   AF-A0A967C5G0-F1
#
_cell.length_a   1.000
_cell.length_b   1.000
_cell.length_c   1.000
_cell.angle_alpha   90.00
_cell.angle_beta   90.00
_cell.angle_gamma   90.00
#
_symmetry.space_group_name_H-M   'P 1'
#
loop_
_entity.id
_entity.type
_entity.pdbx_description
1 polymer ?
#
loop_
_entity_poly.entity_id
_entity_poly.type
_entity_poly.pdbx_seq_one_letter_code
_entity_poly.pdbx_strand_id
1 'polypeptide(L)' 'MKVTVELSDQEMAEVLELTGERKKGPAIRRLMEEALQQRRRAQIVERFLSGTWGVELETFEAEGERDRQRDQQLTP' A
#
# COMPACT_ATOMS: atom_id res chain seq x y z
N MET A 1 -22.82 -6.78 11.57
CA MET A 1 -23.18 -5.49 12.21
C MET A 1 -23.87 -4.62 11.16
N LYS A 2 -24.93 -3.87 11.53
CA LYS A 2 -25.60 -2.90 10.64
C LYS A 2 -25.34 -1.50 11.19
N VAL A 3 -25.05 -0.56 10.30
CA VAL A 3 -24.79 0.85 10.62
C VAL A 3 -25.60 1.68 9.64
N THR A 4 -26.19 2.76 10.13
CA THR A 4 -26.90 3.75 9.31
C THR A 4 -25.97 4.94 9.13
N VAL A 5 -25.85 5.43 7.90
CA VAL A 5 -25.01 6.57 7.54
C VAL A 5 -25.82 7.57 6.74
N GLU A 6 -25.51 8.85 6.91
CA GLU A 6 -26.09 9.93 6.12
C GLU A 6 -25.16 10.25 4.96
N LEU A 7 -25.70 10.21 3.74
CA LEU A 7 -25.01 10.48 2.49
C LEU A 7 -25.98 11.23 1.59
N SER A 8 -25.49 12.25 0.89
CA SER A 8 -26.24 12.89 -0.18
C SER A 8 -26.43 11.92 -1.36
N ASP A 9 -27.43 12.20 -2.20
CA ASP A 9 -27.64 11.42 -3.43
C ASP A 9 -26.46 11.53 -4.39
N GLN A 10 -25.78 12.69 -4.41
CA GLN A 10 -24.59 12.91 -5.22
C GLN A 10 -23.42 12.02 -4.75
N GLU A 11 -23.12 12.00 -3.45
CA GLU A 11 -22.09 11.13 -2.89
C GLU A 11 -22.41 9.66 -3.16
N MET A 12 -23.67 9.25 -2.98
CA MET A 12 -24.06 7.87 -3.23
C MET A 12 -23.92 7.49 -4.71
N ALA A 13 -24.20 8.41 -5.64
CA ALA A 13 -24.00 8.20 -7.08
C ALA A 13 -22.51 8.02 -7.42
N GLU A 14 -21.65 8.86 -6.88
CA GLU A 14 -20.20 8.76 -7.04
C GLU A 14 -19.66 7.44 -6.51
N VAL A 15 -20.13 6.99 -5.34
CA VAL A 15 -19.75 5.68 -4.78
C VAL A 15 -20.18 4.52 -5.69
N LEU A 16 -21.38 4.55 -6.27
CA LEU A 16 -21.85 3.50 -7.18
C LEU A 16 -21.01 3.48 -8.47
N GLU A 17 -20.69 4.65 -9.02
CA GLU A 17 -19.84 4.80 -10.21
C GLU A 17 -18.42 4.27 -9.94
N LEU A 18 -17.78 4.74 -8.87
CA LEU A 18 -16.42 4.34 -8.49
C LEU A 18 -16.30 2.83 -8.26
N THR A 19 -17.28 2.23 -7.61
CA THR A 19 -17.24 0.81 -7.23
C THR A 19 -17.76 -0.13 -8.32
N GLY A 20 -18.48 0.39 -9.32
CA GLY A 20 -19.18 -0.38 -10.35
C GLY A 20 -20.36 -1.21 -9.80
N GLU A 21 -20.74 -0.99 -8.54
CA GLU A 21 -21.80 -1.73 -7.88
C GLU A 21 -23.17 -1.13 -8.18
N ARG A 22 -24.22 -1.98 -8.18
CA ARG A 22 -25.60 -1.53 -8.45
C ARG A 22 -26.40 -1.20 -7.20
N LYS A 23 -25.95 -1.67 -6.03
CA LYS A 23 -26.68 -1.56 -4.77
C LYS A 23 -25.85 -0.77 -3.76
N LYS A 24 -26.52 0.11 -2.99
CA LYS A 24 -25.88 0.97 -1.97
C LYS A 24 -25.00 0.20 -0.98
N GLY A 25 -25.53 -0.90 -0.42
CA GLY A 25 -24.81 -1.70 0.58
C GLY A 25 -23.49 -2.30 0.09
N PRO A 26 -23.50 -3.08 -1.01
CA PRO A 26 -22.27 -3.57 -1.65
C PRO A 26 -21.29 -2.47 -2.04
N ALA A 27 -21.76 -1.37 -2.61
CA ALA A 27 -20.92 -0.24 -3.00
C ALA A 27 -20.17 0.36 -1.81
N ILE A 28 -20.89 0.69 -0.73
CA ILE A 28 -20.29 1.25 0.49
C ILE A 28 -19.33 0.25 1.15
N ARG A 29 -19.68 -1.04 1.18
CA ARG A 29 -18.79 -2.08 1.71
C ARG A 29 -17.47 -2.13 0.93
N ARG A 30 -17.56 -2.17 -0.40
CA ARG A 30 -16.40 -2.25 -1.28
C ARG A 30 -15.49 -1.04 -1.12
N LEU A 31 -16.06 0.17 -1.13
CA LEU A 31 -15.31 1.40 -0.91
C LEU A 31 -14.59 1.39 0.46
N MET A 32 -15.28 0.93 1.51
CA MET A 32 -14.68 0.82 2.84
C MET A 32 -13.54 -0.19 2.89
N GLU A 33 -13.69 -1.35 2.25
CA GLU A 33 -12.63 -2.36 2.16
C GLU A 33 -11.39 -1.82 1.42
N GLU A 34 -11.60 -1.15 0.28
CA GLU A 34 -10.54 -0.52 -0.51
C GLU A 34 -9.81 0.57 0.28
N ALA A 35 -10.55 1.46 0.94
CA ALA A 35 -10.00 2.52 1.78
C ALA A 35 -9.18 1.97 2.98
N LEU A 36 -9.67 0.91 3.63
CA LEU A 36 -8.95 0.25 4.72
C LEU A 36 -7.65 -0.40 4.23
N GLN A 37 -7.66 -1.03 3.06
CA GLN A 37 -6.45 -1.59 2.45
C GLN A 37 -5.44 -0.50 2.09
N GLN A 38 -5.91 0.61 1.51
CA GLN A 38 -5.04 1.74 1.18
C GLN A 38 -4.38 2.34 2.42
N ARG A 39 -5.14 2.52 3.51
CA ARG A 39 -4.60 3.03 4.77
C ARG A 39 -3.59 2.07 5.40
N ARG A 40 -3.86 0.76 5.37
CA ARG A 40 -2.89 -0.26 5.80
C ARG A 40 -1.61 -0.18 4.98
N ARG A 41 -1.69 -0.11 3.65
CA ARG A 41 -0.51 0.03 2.80
C ARG A 41 0.31 1.29 3.12
N ALA A 42 -0.35 2.43 3.33
CA ALA A 42 0.32 3.67 3.70
C ALA A 42 1.10 3.53 5.02
N GLN A 43 0.51 2.89 6.04
CA GLN A 43 1.18 2.63 7.33
C GLN A 43 2.40 1.71 7.18
N ILE A 44 2.31 0.71 6.29
CA ILE A 44 3.44 -0.19 6.02
C ILE A 44 4.58 0.58 5.36
N VAL A 45 4.27 1.40 4.35
CA VAL A 45 5.26 2.23 3.65
C VAL A 45 5.90 3.23 4.62
N GLU A 46 5.11 3.87 5.47
CA GLU A 46 5.63 4.79 6.50
C GLU A 46 6.63 4.09 7.42
N ARG A 47 6.30 2.89 7.93
CA ARG A 47 7.20 2.10 8.80
C ARG A 47 8.48 1.67 8.10
N PHE A 48 8.38 1.38 6.80
CA PHE A 48 9.55 1.04 5.99
C PHE A 48 10.46 2.26 5.81
N LEU A 49 9.90 3.40 5.40
CA LEU A 49 10.65 4.64 5.20
C LEU A 49 11.22 5.21 6.51
N SER A 50 10.54 5.01 7.64
CA SER A 50 11.05 5.41 8.95
C SER A 50 12.14 4.49 9.50
N GLY A 51 12.50 3.42 8.79
CA GLY A 51 13.47 2.42 9.25
C GLY A 51 12.99 1.57 10.42
N THR A 52 11.72 1.71 10.83
CA THR A 52 11.13 0.88 11.91
C THR A 52 10.89 -0.55 11.44
N TRP A 53 10.60 -0.71 10.14
CA TRP A 53 10.59 -1.98 9.43
C TRP A 53 11.65 -1.97 8.35
N GLY A 54 12.87 -2.30 8.74
CA GLY A 54 13.94 -2.71 7.84
C GLY A 54 14.38 -4.13 8.21
N VAL A 55 14.70 -4.94 7.21
CA VAL A 55 15.67 -6.02 7.43
C VAL A 55 17.01 -5.33 7.49
N GLU A 56 17.79 -5.53 8.56
CA GLU A 56 19.19 -5.11 8.56
C GLU A 56 19.90 -5.88 7.43
N LEU A 57 20.23 -5.16 6.37
CA LEU A 57 20.88 -5.67 5.18
C LEU A 57 22.42 -5.61 5.33
N GLU A 58 22.92 -5.81 6.55
CA GLU A 58 24.37 -5.74 6.86
C GLU A 58 25.20 -6.62 5.93
N THR A 59 24.69 -7.80 5.56
CA THR A 59 25.39 -8.71 4.65
C THR A 59 25.23 -8.34 3.18
N PHE A 60 24.13 -7.69 2.78
CA PHE A 60 23.85 -7.36 1.38
C PHE A 60 24.72 -6.18 0.90
N GLU A 61 24.93 -5.17 1.74
CA GLU A 61 25.85 -4.07 1.41
C GLU A 61 27.31 -4.57 1.31
N ALA A 62 27.72 -5.43 2.24
CA ALA A 62 29.05 -6.05 2.23
C ALA A 62 29.25 -7.01 1.04
N GLU A 63 28.21 -7.68 0.56
CA GLU A 63 28.26 -8.49 -0.66
C GLU A 63 28.33 -7.59 -1.91
N GLY A 64 27.54 -6.53 -1.98
CA GLY A 64 27.58 -5.58 -3.11
C GLY A 64 28.89 -4.78 -3.23
N GLU A 65 29.61 -4.54 -2.13
CA GLU A 65 30.96 -3.97 -2.16
C GLU A 65 32.01 -4.98 -2.66
N ARG A 66 31.89 -6.24 -2.24
CA ARG A 66 32.79 -7.32 -2.69
C ARG A 66 32.65 -7.59 -4.19
N ASP A 67 31.43 -7.55 -4.71
CA ASP A 67 31.19 -7.70 -6.15
C ASP A 67 31.73 -6.50 -6.95
N ARG A 68 31.52 -5.27 -6.48
CA ARG A 68 32.13 -4.07 -7.10
C ARG A 68 33.67 -4.11 -7.11
N GLN A 69 34.28 -4.61 -6.03
CA GLN A 69 35.74 -4.78 -5.97
C GLN A 69 36.23 -5.89 -6.89
N ARG A 70 35.45 -6.97 -7.07
CA ARG A 70 35.74 -8.04 -8.03
C ARG A 70 35.71 -7.55 -9.47
N ASP A 71 34.69 -6.77 -9.83
CA ASP A 71 34.55 -6.21 -11.18
C ASP A 71 35.68 -5.21 -11.52
N GLN A 72 36.14 -4.44 -10.53
CA GLN A 72 37.30 -3.55 -10.68
C GLN A 72 38.63 -4.31 -10.82
N GLN A 73 38.75 -5.51 -10.24
CA GLN A 73 39.95 -6.36 -10.39
C GLN A 73 39.96 -7.17 -11.69
N LEU A 74 38.82 -7.29 -12.37
CA LEU A 74 38.66 -8.00 -13.65
C LEU A 74 38.82 -7.11 -14.88
N THR A 75 39.01 -5.79 -14.71
CA THR A 75 39.30 -4.85 -15.80
C THR A 75 40.83 -4.67 -15.92
N PRO A 76 41.47 -5.07 -17.03
CA PRO A 76 42.93 -5.05 -17.18
C PRO A 76 43.53 -3.64 -17.35
#